data_AF-A0A1G2SJ22-F1
#
_entry.id   AF-A0A1G2SJ22-F1
#
_cell.length_a   1.000
_cell.length_b   1.000
_cell.length_c   1.000
_cell.angle_alpha   90.00
_cell.angle_beta   90.00
_cell.angle_gamma   90.00
#
_symmetry.space_group_name_H-M   'P 1'
#
loop_
_entity.id
_entity.type
_entity.pdbx_description
1 polymer ?
#
loop_
_entity_poly.entity_id
_entity_poly.type
_entity_poly.pdbx_seq_one_letter_code
_entity_poly.pdbx_strand_id
1 'polypeptide(L)'
;MKKNKIAKLIAIAFVMTGSVPTITSAATLVNVELVSTGSSIAYNNVMAGPYVIEVDGVPIDALCDDFNTESFVGQTWQAWLYSPAEIAAGAGKFASEGMYEEIGWLFGQTDSMTSYEQARAQSAIWNMTGAGPVLDVLATSYFTQATDGTHNAFNPNMWVLTANPLGASQEFLLKIPQVPLPASVWLFGAGFLGLVGVARVHNS
;
A
#
# COMPACT_ATOMS: atom_id res chain seq x y z
N MET A 1 27.89 -50.58 57.43
CA MET A 1 28.36 -49.82 56.25
C MET A 1 27.21 -49.63 55.27
N LYS A 2 26.56 -48.46 55.26
CA LYS A 2 25.50 -48.10 54.29
C LYS A 2 26.17 -47.39 53.10
N LYS A 3 25.99 -47.91 51.88
CA LYS A 3 26.47 -47.29 50.63
C LYS A 3 25.41 -46.32 50.12
N ASN A 4 25.73 -45.02 50.11
CA ASN A 4 24.90 -43.98 49.50
C ASN A 4 24.97 -44.10 47.98
N LYS A 5 23.82 -44.33 47.32
CA LYS A 5 23.70 -44.23 45.86
C LYS A 5 23.31 -42.80 45.50
N ILE A 6 24.22 -42.07 44.87
CA ILE A 6 23.97 -40.75 44.30
C ILE A 6 23.14 -40.93 43.02
N ALA A 7 21.90 -40.44 43.04
CA ALA A 7 21.05 -40.40 41.85
C ALA A 7 21.50 -39.23 40.96
N LYS A 8 21.92 -39.54 39.72
CA LYS A 8 22.16 -38.52 38.68
C LYS A 8 20.82 -38.15 38.05
N LEU A 9 20.36 -36.91 38.27
CA LEU A 9 19.31 -36.31 37.45
C LEU A 9 19.92 -35.95 36.09
N ILE A 10 19.35 -36.49 35.01
CA ILE A 10 19.60 -36.04 33.64
C ILE A 10 18.47 -35.07 33.30
N ALA A 11 18.80 -33.79 33.15
CA ALA A 11 17.88 -32.78 32.63
C ALA A 11 17.80 -32.93 31.10
N ILE A 12 16.63 -33.29 30.59
CA ILE A 12 16.35 -33.27 29.15
C ILE A 12 15.97 -31.83 28.80
N ALA A 13 16.87 -31.12 28.11
CA ALA A 13 16.58 -29.82 27.53
C ALA A 13 15.76 -30.02 26.24
N PHE A 14 14.48 -29.70 26.30
CA PHE A 14 13.59 -29.71 25.14
C PHE A 14 13.80 -28.39 24.37
N VAL A 15 14.56 -28.44 23.27
CA VAL A 15 14.74 -27.31 22.36
C VAL A 15 13.47 -27.18 21.51
N MET A 16 12.55 -26.32 21.93
CA MET A 16 11.44 -25.85 21.09
C MET A 16 12.03 -24.98 19.98
N THR A 17 12.33 -25.56 18.82
CA THR A 17 12.49 -24.79 17.57
C THR A 17 11.12 -24.30 17.14
N GLY A 18 10.64 -23.22 17.75
CA GLY A 18 9.42 -22.55 17.33
C GLY A 18 9.66 -21.91 15.96
N SER A 19 9.09 -22.49 14.91
CA SER A 19 8.88 -21.78 13.65
C SER A 19 7.96 -20.61 13.94
N VAL A 20 8.49 -19.39 13.97
CA VAL A 20 7.66 -18.18 14.01
C VAL A 20 6.88 -18.16 12.70
N PRO A 21 5.55 -18.31 12.71
CA PRO A 21 4.78 -18.12 11.49
C PRO A 21 4.98 -16.67 11.06
N THR A 22 5.54 -16.47 9.87
CA THR A 22 5.51 -15.17 9.21
C THR A 22 4.06 -14.82 8.97
N ILE A 23 3.51 -13.90 9.77
CA ILE A 23 2.20 -13.32 9.53
C ILE A 23 2.37 -12.46 8.27
N THR A 24 1.99 -12.99 7.11
CA THR A 24 1.75 -12.18 5.93
C THR A 24 0.51 -11.35 6.23
N SER A 25 0.70 -10.04 6.45
CA SER A 25 -0.43 -9.11 6.49
C SER A 25 -1.14 -9.23 5.16
N ALA A 26 -2.42 -9.56 5.17
CA ALA A 26 -3.26 -9.57 3.99
C ALA A 26 -3.90 -8.19 3.79
N ALA A 27 -4.19 -7.86 2.54
CA ALA A 27 -4.69 -6.56 2.16
C ALA A 27 -6.02 -6.30 2.86
N THR A 28 -6.17 -5.08 3.38
CA THR A 28 -7.38 -4.70 4.10
C THR A 28 -8.34 -4.04 3.14
N LEU A 29 -9.61 -4.45 3.15
CA LEU A 29 -10.67 -3.75 2.44
C LEU A 29 -11.10 -2.53 3.25
N VAL A 30 -11.02 -1.35 2.66
CA VAL A 30 -11.32 -0.05 3.30
C VAL A 30 -12.36 0.72 2.50
N ASN A 31 -13.06 1.64 3.16
CA ASN A 31 -13.92 2.61 2.48
C ASN A 31 -13.08 3.84 2.11
N VAL A 32 -13.25 4.32 0.88
CA VAL A 32 -12.54 5.48 0.37
C VAL A 32 -13.53 6.52 -0.13
N GLU A 33 -13.24 7.79 0.15
CA GLU A 33 -13.91 8.95 -0.46
C GLU A 33 -12.88 9.89 -1.10
N LEU A 34 -13.15 10.38 -2.32
CA LEU A 34 -12.36 11.47 -2.89
C LEU A 34 -12.91 12.80 -2.38
N VAL A 35 -12.27 13.40 -1.39
CA VAL A 35 -12.78 14.57 -0.66
C VAL A 35 -12.53 15.87 -1.42
N SER A 36 -11.34 16.02 -2.00
CA SER A 36 -11.00 17.23 -2.76
C SER A 36 -9.83 16.99 -3.70
N THR A 37 -9.58 17.97 -4.59
CA THR A 37 -8.38 17.99 -5.43
C THR A 37 -7.10 18.33 -4.69
N GLY A 38 -7.14 18.57 -3.37
CA GLY A 38 -5.95 18.85 -2.56
C GLY A 38 -5.08 19.97 -3.14
N SER A 39 -3.80 19.67 -3.31
CA SER A 39 -2.81 20.57 -3.93
C SER A 39 -2.63 20.31 -5.44
N SER A 40 -3.47 19.46 -6.04
CA SER A 40 -3.47 19.21 -7.48
C SER A 40 -3.72 20.49 -8.27
N ILE A 41 -3.11 20.58 -9.43
CA ILE A 41 -3.27 21.68 -10.38
C ILE A 41 -3.71 21.16 -11.75
N ALA A 42 -4.29 22.03 -12.56
CA ALA A 42 -4.58 21.70 -13.95
C ALA A 42 -3.28 21.50 -14.74
N TYR A 43 -3.16 20.33 -15.36
CA TYR A 43 -2.05 19.93 -16.23
C TYR A 43 -2.61 19.12 -17.39
N ASN A 44 -2.38 19.55 -18.65
CA ASN A 44 -2.93 18.89 -19.83
C ASN A 44 -4.47 18.64 -19.76
N ASN A 45 -5.21 19.61 -19.22
CA ASN A 45 -6.67 19.56 -18.99
C ASN A 45 -7.18 18.50 -17.99
N VAL A 46 -6.28 17.89 -17.22
CA VAL A 46 -6.64 17.03 -16.08
C VAL A 46 -6.07 17.61 -14.79
N MET A 47 -6.64 17.24 -13.64
CA MET A 47 -6.04 17.57 -12.35
C MET A 47 -4.89 16.60 -12.07
N ALA A 48 -3.71 17.14 -11.76
CA ALA A 48 -2.53 16.34 -11.44
C ALA A 48 -1.82 16.91 -10.20
N GLY A 49 -1.34 16.02 -9.36
CA GLY A 49 -0.80 16.27 -8.03
C GLY A 49 -1.59 15.51 -6.95
N PRO A 50 -1.24 15.73 -5.67
CA PRO A 50 -1.94 15.12 -4.55
C PRO A 50 -3.40 15.53 -4.49
N TYR A 51 -4.27 14.53 -4.41
CA TYR A 51 -5.67 14.64 -4.00
C TYR A 51 -5.77 14.44 -2.50
N VAL A 52 -6.86 14.92 -1.89
CA VAL A 52 -7.22 14.50 -0.52
C VAL A 52 -8.27 13.42 -0.64
N ILE A 53 -7.92 12.22 -0.19
CA ILE A 53 -8.86 11.10 -0.03
C ILE A 53 -9.11 10.85 1.45
N GLU A 54 -10.27 10.32 1.81
CA GLU A 54 -10.53 9.76 3.13
C GLU A 54 -10.47 8.25 3.08
N VAL A 55 -9.67 7.63 3.94
CA VAL A 55 -9.59 6.17 4.09
C VAL A 55 -10.15 5.81 5.46
N ASP A 56 -11.30 5.15 5.49
CA ASP A 56 -12.09 4.88 6.69
C ASP A 56 -12.25 6.14 7.59
N GLY A 57 -12.52 7.28 6.95
CA GLY A 57 -12.74 8.57 7.61
C GLY A 57 -11.46 9.31 8.04
N VAL A 58 -10.28 8.83 7.63
CA VAL A 58 -9.00 9.52 7.86
C VAL A 58 -8.55 10.20 6.58
N PRO A 59 -8.45 11.54 6.54
CA PRO A 59 -7.98 12.26 5.37
C PRO A 59 -6.47 12.03 5.15
N ILE A 60 -6.09 11.71 3.92
CA ILE A 60 -4.74 11.40 3.49
C ILE A 60 -4.50 12.03 2.12
N ASP A 61 -3.31 12.62 1.93
CA ASP A 61 -2.86 13.05 0.61
C ASP A 61 -2.44 11.83 -0.22
N ALA A 62 -2.96 11.74 -1.44
CA ALA A 62 -2.69 10.61 -2.33
C ALA A 62 -2.46 11.07 -3.78
N LEU A 63 -1.48 10.46 -4.45
CA LEU A 63 -1.28 10.61 -5.89
C LEU A 63 -1.98 9.49 -6.63
N CYS A 64 -2.66 9.80 -7.74
CA CYS A 64 -3.23 8.77 -8.60
C CYS A 64 -2.19 8.29 -9.62
N ASP A 65 -2.04 6.98 -9.77
CA ASP A 65 -1.21 6.35 -10.81
C ASP A 65 -2.02 5.79 -11.99
N ASP A 66 -3.35 5.91 -11.94
CA ASP A 66 -4.30 5.43 -12.95
C ASP A 66 -4.95 6.55 -13.76
N PHE A 67 -4.39 6.84 -14.93
CA PHE A 67 -4.91 7.88 -15.82
C PHE A 67 -6.25 7.52 -16.50
N ASN A 68 -6.53 6.23 -16.71
CA ASN A 68 -7.63 5.79 -17.57
C ASN A 68 -8.97 5.61 -16.84
N THR A 69 -8.95 5.58 -15.52
CA THR A 69 -10.16 5.56 -14.70
C THR A 69 -10.42 6.96 -14.17
N GLU A 70 -11.68 7.38 -14.14
CA GLU A 70 -12.06 8.68 -13.59
C GLU A 70 -12.51 8.53 -12.14
N SER A 71 -12.13 9.51 -11.32
CA SER A 71 -12.71 9.73 -10.00
C SER A 71 -13.22 11.16 -9.89
N PHE A 72 -14.30 11.38 -9.14
CA PHE A 72 -14.86 12.71 -8.91
C PHE A 72 -15.01 13.02 -7.42
N VAL A 73 -14.93 14.31 -7.08
CA VAL A 73 -15.06 14.76 -5.68
C VAL A 73 -16.44 14.36 -5.14
N GLY A 74 -16.45 13.76 -3.93
CA GLY A 74 -17.61 13.18 -3.27
C GLY A 74 -17.91 11.73 -3.69
N GLN A 75 -17.15 11.14 -4.60
CA GLN A 75 -17.27 9.72 -4.93
C GLN A 75 -16.77 8.87 -3.78
N THR A 76 -17.54 7.83 -3.45
CA THR A 76 -17.17 6.81 -2.47
C THR A 76 -17.04 5.44 -3.12
N TRP A 77 -16.07 4.64 -2.69
CA TRP A 77 -15.85 3.28 -3.17
C TRP A 77 -15.18 2.42 -2.10
N GLN A 78 -15.11 1.11 -2.34
CA GLN A 78 -14.26 0.21 -1.55
C GLN A 78 -12.94 -0.01 -2.27
N ALA A 79 -11.85 -0.14 -1.52
CA ALA A 79 -10.53 -0.41 -2.08
C ALA A 79 -9.76 -1.42 -1.23
N TRP A 80 -8.89 -2.18 -1.88
CA TRP A 80 -7.84 -2.95 -1.20
C TRP A 80 -6.68 -2.02 -0.88
N LEU A 81 -6.33 -1.93 0.40
CA LEU A 81 -5.18 -1.19 0.89
C LEU A 81 -4.00 -2.17 1.04
N TYR A 82 -3.04 -2.05 0.13
CA TYR A 82 -1.84 -2.88 0.10
C TYR A 82 -0.67 -2.18 0.80
N SER A 83 -0.02 -2.93 1.68
CA SER A 83 1.25 -2.52 2.28
C SER A 83 2.41 -2.58 1.28
N PRO A 84 3.52 -1.88 1.55
CA PRO A 84 4.73 -1.97 0.72
C PRO A 84 5.21 -3.41 0.50
N ALA A 85 5.05 -4.28 1.51
CA ALA A 85 5.47 -5.68 1.42
C ALA A 85 4.57 -6.51 0.48
N GLU A 86 3.28 -6.18 0.41
CA GLU A 86 2.33 -6.86 -0.49
C GLU A 86 2.52 -6.40 -1.93
N ILE A 87 2.76 -5.12 -2.15
CA ILE A 87 3.14 -4.60 -3.45
C ILE A 87 4.45 -5.23 -3.92
N ALA A 88 5.44 -5.34 -3.04
CA ALA A 88 6.67 -6.08 -3.33
C ALA A 88 6.47 -7.57 -3.64
N ALA A 89 5.37 -8.16 -3.17
CA ALA A 89 4.98 -9.53 -3.44
C ALA A 89 4.09 -9.68 -4.69
N GLY A 90 3.84 -8.60 -5.45
CA GLY A 90 3.07 -8.62 -6.69
C GLY A 90 1.56 -8.36 -6.50
N ALA A 91 1.18 -7.57 -5.49
CA ALA A 91 -0.18 -7.04 -5.37
C ALA A 91 -0.34 -5.69 -6.12
N GLY A 92 -1.57 -5.17 -6.16
CA GLY A 92 -1.92 -3.92 -6.84
C GLY A 92 -2.39 -4.11 -8.29
N LYS A 93 -2.96 -3.07 -8.90
CA LYS A 93 -3.48 -3.11 -10.28
C LYS A 93 -2.39 -3.39 -11.31
N PHE A 94 -1.21 -2.80 -11.14
CA PHE A 94 -0.12 -2.83 -12.11
C PHE A 94 0.95 -3.89 -11.80
N ALA A 95 0.64 -4.87 -10.94
CA ALA A 95 1.58 -5.89 -10.50
C ALA A 95 2.24 -6.68 -11.64
N SER A 96 1.49 -6.99 -12.69
CA SER A 96 2.00 -7.74 -13.85
C SER A 96 2.96 -6.94 -14.73
N GLU A 97 3.04 -5.63 -14.52
CA GLU A 97 3.81 -4.71 -15.35
C GLU A 97 5.17 -4.36 -14.73
N GLY A 98 5.37 -4.67 -13.43
CA GLY A 98 6.68 -4.64 -12.77
C GLY A 98 7.29 -3.24 -12.63
N MET A 99 6.48 -2.23 -12.34
CA MET A 99 6.89 -0.82 -12.33
C MET A 99 6.72 -0.11 -10.98
N TYR A 100 6.28 -0.83 -9.94
CA TYR A 100 6.01 -0.22 -8.64
C TYR A 100 7.29 0.26 -7.94
N GLU A 101 8.45 -0.27 -8.31
CA GLU A 101 9.75 0.19 -7.84
C GLU A 101 10.07 1.59 -8.38
N GLU A 102 9.94 1.81 -9.68
CA GLU A 102 10.16 3.10 -10.35
C GLU A 102 9.12 4.15 -9.92
N ILE A 103 7.85 3.74 -9.89
CA ILE A 103 6.74 4.56 -9.38
C ILE A 103 7.01 4.93 -7.92
N GLY A 104 7.39 3.95 -7.09
CA GLY A 104 7.67 4.14 -5.68
C GLY A 104 8.85 5.07 -5.43
N TRP A 105 9.91 4.98 -6.24
CA TRP A 105 11.03 5.90 -6.17
C TRP A 105 10.58 7.34 -6.45
N LEU A 106 9.84 7.58 -7.54
CA LEU A 106 9.39 8.92 -7.92
C LEU A 106 8.36 9.48 -6.93
N PHE A 107 7.41 8.65 -6.47
CA PHE A 107 6.48 9.00 -5.39
C PHE A 107 7.22 9.36 -4.09
N GLY A 108 8.37 8.73 -3.81
CA GLY A 108 9.21 9.07 -2.67
C GLY A 108 9.73 10.51 -2.69
N GLN A 109 9.92 11.10 -3.89
CA GLN A 109 10.46 12.44 -4.05
C GLN A 109 9.41 13.54 -3.87
N THR A 110 8.12 13.23 -4.00
CA THR A 110 7.05 14.23 -4.10
C THR A 110 6.86 15.08 -2.85
N ASP A 111 7.31 14.62 -1.68
CA ASP A 111 7.23 15.39 -0.41
C ASP A 111 8.07 16.68 -0.46
N SER A 112 9.12 16.68 -1.28
CA SER A 112 10.03 17.81 -1.43
C SER A 112 9.70 18.72 -2.61
N MET A 113 8.70 18.33 -3.41
CA MET A 113 8.32 19.00 -4.66
C MET A 113 7.23 20.04 -4.43
N THR A 114 7.24 21.09 -5.23
CA THR A 114 6.12 22.03 -5.36
C THR A 114 4.92 21.37 -6.07
N SER A 115 3.71 21.93 -5.94
CA SER A 115 2.54 21.45 -6.70
C SER A 115 2.77 21.41 -8.22
N TYR A 116 3.58 22.34 -8.74
CA TYR A 116 3.96 22.36 -10.14
C TYR A 116 4.76 21.10 -10.53
N GLU A 117 5.76 20.75 -9.73
CA GLU A 117 6.62 19.57 -9.93
C GLU A 117 5.86 18.27 -9.67
N GLN A 118 5.03 18.21 -8.63
CA GLN A 118 4.18 17.05 -8.31
C GLN A 118 3.24 16.69 -9.45
N ALA A 119 2.63 17.67 -10.12
CA ALA A 119 1.79 17.42 -11.29
C ALA A 119 2.56 16.77 -12.46
N ARG A 120 3.83 17.15 -12.66
CA ARG A 120 4.70 16.52 -13.69
C ARG A 120 5.18 15.15 -13.27
N ALA A 121 5.50 14.97 -11.99
CA ALA A 121 5.85 13.66 -11.43
C ALA A 121 4.69 12.68 -11.60
N GLN A 122 3.46 13.10 -11.30
CA GLN A 122 2.28 12.27 -11.54
C GLN A 122 2.06 11.98 -13.02
N SER A 123 2.26 12.96 -13.90
CA SER A 123 2.19 12.70 -15.34
C SER A 123 3.23 11.70 -15.83
N ALA A 124 4.41 11.68 -15.23
CA ALA A 124 5.43 10.67 -15.50
C ALA A 124 4.98 9.29 -14.99
N ILE A 125 4.42 9.20 -13.78
CA ILE A 125 3.86 7.95 -13.22
C ILE A 125 2.78 7.38 -14.13
N TRP A 126 1.83 8.21 -14.58
CA TRP A 126 0.83 7.84 -15.58
C TRP A 126 1.47 7.24 -16.85
N ASN A 127 2.51 7.88 -17.39
CA ASN A 127 3.19 7.34 -18.57
C ASN A 127 3.95 6.02 -18.28
N MET A 128 4.36 5.76 -17.03
CA MET A 128 4.93 4.45 -16.65
C MET A 128 3.87 3.36 -16.70
N THR A 129 2.65 3.63 -16.22
CA THR A 129 1.49 2.71 -16.26
C THR A 129 0.87 2.57 -17.67
N GLY A 130 1.60 3.01 -18.70
CA GLY A 130 1.20 2.90 -20.10
C GLY A 130 0.08 3.84 -20.53
N ALA A 131 -0.29 4.81 -19.69
CA ALA A 131 -1.42 5.69 -19.92
C ALA A 131 -1.17 7.09 -19.39
N GLY A 132 -1.03 8.11 -20.24
CA GLY A 132 -0.89 9.48 -19.76
C GLY A 132 -0.92 10.52 -20.88
N PRO A 133 -0.92 11.81 -20.52
CA PRO A 133 -0.83 12.87 -21.50
C PRO A 133 0.60 12.96 -22.06
N VAL A 134 0.76 13.73 -23.14
CA VAL A 134 2.09 14.06 -23.69
C VAL A 134 2.92 14.77 -22.61
N LEU A 135 4.10 14.21 -22.33
CA LEU A 135 5.03 14.74 -21.34
C LEU A 135 5.67 16.05 -21.83
N ASP A 136 5.66 17.07 -20.97
CA ASP A 136 6.54 18.23 -21.17
C ASP A 136 8.00 17.90 -20.80
N VAL A 137 8.90 18.87 -20.92
CA VAL A 137 10.33 18.67 -20.65
C VAL A 137 10.61 18.18 -19.22
N LEU A 138 9.91 18.75 -18.23
CA LEU A 138 10.13 18.39 -16.83
C LEU A 138 9.54 17.01 -16.53
N ALA A 139 8.32 16.72 -17.00
CA ALA A 139 7.70 15.41 -16.83
C ALA A 139 8.50 14.31 -17.55
N THR A 140 9.05 14.60 -18.74
CA THR A 140 9.98 13.71 -19.45
C THR A 140 11.24 13.43 -18.63
N SER A 141 11.77 14.44 -17.92
CA SER A 141 12.95 14.26 -17.08
C SER A 141 12.67 13.36 -15.87
N TYR A 142 11.48 13.45 -15.26
CA TYR A 142 11.08 12.56 -14.17
C TYR A 142 10.82 11.14 -14.65
N PHE A 143 10.15 10.98 -15.79
CA PHE A 143 9.96 9.68 -16.42
C PHE A 143 11.30 9.00 -16.69
N THR A 144 12.20 9.71 -17.38
CA THR A 144 13.52 9.19 -17.74
C THR A 144 14.35 8.81 -16.53
N GLN A 145 14.34 9.64 -15.47
CA GLN A 145 15.06 9.33 -14.23
C GLN A 145 14.50 8.06 -13.58
N ALA A 146 13.19 8.00 -13.37
CA ALA A 146 12.56 6.85 -12.73
C ALA A 146 12.78 5.55 -13.51
N THR A 147 12.76 5.59 -14.85
CA THR A 147 12.89 4.41 -15.71
C THR A 147 14.31 4.16 -16.25
N ASP A 148 15.35 4.70 -15.62
CA ASP A 148 16.74 4.56 -16.10
C ASP A 148 17.37 3.17 -15.81
N GLY A 149 16.63 2.30 -15.11
CA GLY A 149 17.06 0.97 -14.69
C GLY A 149 17.84 0.93 -13.38
N THR A 150 17.97 2.05 -12.67
CA THR A 150 18.68 2.14 -11.38
C THR A 150 17.77 2.13 -10.15
N HIS A 151 16.45 2.18 -10.35
CA HIS A 151 15.45 2.33 -9.28
C HIS A 151 14.62 1.07 -9.02
N ASN A 152 15.28 -0.09 -8.94
CA ASN A 152 14.63 -1.41 -8.81
C ASN A 152 14.34 -1.82 -7.34
N ALA A 153 14.18 -0.85 -6.45
CA ALA A 153 13.95 -1.11 -5.02
C ALA A 153 12.62 -0.49 -4.58
N PHE A 154 11.75 -1.32 -3.99
CA PHE A 154 10.46 -0.86 -3.48
C PHE A 154 10.61 0.24 -2.43
N ASN A 155 9.78 1.27 -2.55
CA ASN A 155 9.69 2.31 -1.55
C ASN A 155 8.96 1.77 -0.30
N PRO A 156 9.62 1.70 0.87
CA PRO A 156 9.04 1.11 2.09
C PRO A 156 7.93 1.98 2.71
N ASN A 157 7.70 3.18 2.19
CA ASN A 157 6.67 4.09 2.68
C ASN A 157 5.47 4.19 1.72
N MET A 158 5.53 3.55 0.56
CA MET A 158 4.45 3.60 -0.43
C MET A 158 3.42 2.51 -0.15
N TRP A 159 2.20 2.95 0.13
CA TRP A 159 1.01 2.11 0.15
C TRP A 159 0.20 2.37 -1.11
N VAL A 160 -0.58 1.37 -1.52
CA VAL A 160 -1.39 1.43 -2.74
C VAL A 160 -2.84 1.09 -2.41
N LEU A 161 -3.77 1.92 -2.87
CA LEU A 161 -5.20 1.70 -2.81
C LEU A 161 -5.73 1.32 -4.17
N THR A 162 -6.08 0.06 -4.33
CA THR A 162 -6.67 -0.46 -5.57
C THR A 162 -8.18 -0.59 -5.42
N ALA A 163 -8.95 0.06 -6.31
CA ALA A 163 -10.42 0.00 -6.25
C ALA A 163 -10.96 -1.44 -6.33
N ASN A 164 -12.03 -1.70 -5.57
CA ASN A 164 -12.77 -2.95 -5.54
C ASN A 164 -14.28 -2.69 -5.74
N PRO A 165 -14.90 -3.17 -6.83
CA PRO A 165 -14.26 -3.90 -7.94
C PRO A 165 -13.25 -3.04 -8.70
N LEU A 166 -12.30 -3.69 -9.39
CA LEU A 166 -11.35 -3.01 -10.27
C LEU A 166 -12.07 -2.11 -11.27
N GLY A 167 -11.58 -0.89 -11.45
CA GLY A 167 -12.17 0.12 -12.33
C GLY A 167 -13.36 0.89 -11.74
N ALA A 168 -13.75 0.65 -10.48
CA ALA A 168 -14.77 1.46 -9.80
C ALA A 168 -14.29 2.89 -9.48
N SER A 169 -12.97 3.08 -9.37
CA SER A 169 -12.29 4.35 -9.11
C SER A 169 -10.81 4.20 -9.50
N GLN A 170 -10.06 5.30 -9.49
CA GLN A 170 -8.60 5.31 -9.70
C GLN A 170 -7.85 4.51 -8.63
N GLU A 171 -6.66 4.03 -8.99
CA GLU A 171 -5.66 3.55 -8.02
C GLU A 171 -4.85 4.75 -7.48
N PHE A 172 -4.55 4.69 -6.18
CA PHE A 172 -3.89 5.78 -5.46
C PHE A 172 -2.67 5.28 -4.68
N LEU A 173 -1.60 6.05 -4.78
CA LEU A 173 -0.37 5.95 -4.01
C LEU A 173 -0.46 6.89 -2.81
N LEU A 174 -0.17 6.39 -1.62
CA LEU A 174 -0.24 7.18 -0.40
C LEU A 174 0.83 6.77 0.61
N LYS A 175 1.01 7.62 1.62
CA LYS A 175 1.78 7.31 2.82
C LYS A 175 0.79 7.23 3.97
N ILE A 176 0.70 6.06 4.62
CA ILE A 176 -0.09 5.96 5.84
C ILE A 176 0.69 6.65 6.97
N PRO A 177 0.09 7.64 7.66
CA PRO A 177 0.72 8.21 8.84
C PRO A 177 1.00 7.11 9.86
N GLN A 178 2.18 7.10 10.47
CA GLN A 178 2.60 6.08 11.46
C GLN A 178 1.73 6.08 12.74
N VAL A 179 0.74 6.96 12.84
CA VAL A 179 -0.25 7.00 13.92
C VAL A 179 -1.34 5.98 13.60
N PRO A 180 -1.66 5.03 14.51
CA PRO A 180 -2.62 3.97 14.22
C PRO A 180 -3.97 4.53 13.75
N LEU A 181 -4.39 4.12 12.56
CA LEU A 181 -5.82 4.08 12.23
C LEU A 181 -6.51 3.33 13.38
N PRO A 182 -7.67 3.79 13.88
CA PRO A 182 -8.29 3.24 15.08
C PRO A 182 -8.28 1.71 15.06
N ALA A 183 -7.70 1.10 16.10
CA ALA A 183 -7.50 -0.35 16.20
C ALA A 183 -8.79 -1.17 16.02
N SER A 184 -9.96 -0.54 16.07
CA SER A 184 -11.25 -1.14 15.72
C SER A 184 -11.34 -1.63 14.27
N VAL A 185 -10.71 -0.95 13.31
CA VAL A 185 -10.64 -1.41 11.90
C VAL A 185 -9.84 -2.72 11.84
N TRP A 186 -8.68 -2.76 12.52
CA TRP A 186 -7.82 -3.92 12.62
C TRP A 186 -8.46 -5.09 13.40
N LEU A 187 -9.25 -4.80 14.44
CA LEU A 187 -9.90 -5.80 15.29
C LEU A 187 -11.10 -6.47 14.62
N PHE A 188 -11.82 -5.79 13.72
CA PHE A 188 -12.96 -6.40 13.00
C PHE A 188 -12.51 -7.49 12.00
N GLY A 189 -11.38 -7.29 11.32
CA GLY A 189 -10.78 -8.30 10.44
C GLY A 189 -10.31 -9.55 11.20
N ALA A 190 -9.67 -9.37 12.35
CA ALA A 190 -9.21 -10.48 13.18
C ALA A 190 -10.33 -11.17 13.99
N GLY A 191 -11.36 -10.42 14.38
CA GLY A 191 -12.47 -10.91 15.23
C GLY A 191 -13.40 -11.90 14.51
N PHE A 192 -13.60 -11.75 13.19
CA PHE A 192 -14.51 -12.63 12.44
C PHE A 192 -13.92 -14.03 12.21
N LEU A 193 -12.60 -14.15 12.03
CA LEU A 193 -11.92 -15.45 11.89
C LEU A 193 -11.80 -16.20 13.23
N GLY A 194 -11.66 -15.49 14.34
CA GLY A 194 -11.61 -16.08 15.69
C GLY A 194 -12.93 -16.76 16.09
N LEU A 195 -14.07 -16.17 15.73
CA LEU A 195 -15.40 -16.72 16.06
C LEU A 195 -15.75 -17.98 15.27
N VAL A 196 -15.31 -18.10 14.01
CA VAL A 196 -15.52 -19.32 13.21
C VAL A 196 -14.62 -20.48 13.68
N GLY A 197 -13.42 -20.17 14.17
CA GLY A 197 -12.50 -21.17 14.73
C GLY A 197 -12.98 -21.81 16.04
N VAL A 198 -13.57 -21.02 16.94
CA VAL A 198 -14.09 -21.52 18.23
C VAL A 198 -15.37 -22.34 18.06
N ALA A 199 -16.20 -22.02 17.05
CA ALA A 199 -17.43 -22.79 16.79
C ALA A 199 -17.19 -24.23 16.32
N ARG A 200 -15.96 -24.59 15.89
CA ARG A 200 -15.61 -25.94 15.41
C ARG A 200 -15.01 -26.88 16.46
N VAL A 201 -14.64 -26.39 17.64
CA VAL A 201 -13.99 -27.20 18.69
C VAL A 201 -15.01 -27.79 19.70
N HIS A 202 -16.30 -27.49 19.55
CA HIS A 202 -17.36 -28.03 20.41
C HIS A 202 -18.28 -28.98 19.65
N ASN A 203 -17.73 -30.04 19.04
CA ASN A 203 -18.44 -31.27 18.64
C ASN A 203 -17.41 -32.37 18.32
N SER A 204 -16.89 -33.02 19.35
CA SER A 204 -16.24 -34.35 19.28
C SER A 204 -16.36 -35.01 20.64
#